data_AF-A0A974VW86-F1
#
_entry.id   AF-A0A974VW86-F1
#
_cell.length_a   1.000
_cell.length_b   1.000
_cell.length_c   1.000
_cell.angle_alpha   90.00
_cell.angle_beta   90.00
_cell.angle_gamma   90.00
#
_symmetry.space_group_name_H-M   'P 1'
#
loop_
_entity.id
_entity.type
_entity.pdbx_description
1 polymer ?
#
loop_
_entity_poly.entity_id
_entity_poly.type
_entity_poly.pdbx_seq_one_letter_code
_entity_poly.pdbx_strand_id
1 'polypeptide(L)'
;MNGTLAGSVNPHPNELDRKRIERALEQRKRYRYVTPEVQPYENGYLIQSSCCSRNIDPEGGVIDIAKLEFDNDRRCWWLYHKDHEIGHWIRHGEYPSLPVILDLLNQDPDRRFWQ
;
A
#
# COMPACT_ATOMS: atom_id res chain seq x y z
N MET A 1 -29.45 -25.23 12.59
CA MET A 1 -28.93 -23.93 13.06
C MET A 1 -27.48 -23.86 12.66
N ASN A 2 -27.09 -22.93 11.79
CA ASN A 2 -25.74 -22.47 11.43
C ASN A 2 -25.96 -21.66 10.16
N GLY A 3 -26.36 -20.39 10.27
CA GLY A 3 -25.43 -19.35 10.63
C GLY A 3 -25.10 -18.65 9.32
N THR A 4 -26.06 -17.86 8.82
CA THR A 4 -25.88 -16.92 7.73
C THR A 4 -24.63 -16.10 8.05
N LEU A 5 -23.52 -16.39 7.37
CA LEU A 5 -22.33 -15.56 7.43
C LEU A 5 -22.77 -14.20 6.92
N ALA A 6 -22.94 -13.29 7.88
CA ALA A 6 -23.12 -11.88 7.62
C ALA A 6 -22.07 -11.52 6.58
N GLY A 7 -22.51 -11.06 5.40
CA GLY A 7 -21.63 -10.43 4.46
C GLY A 7 -20.95 -9.31 5.24
N SER A 8 -19.71 -9.53 5.63
CA SER A 8 -18.84 -8.53 6.20
C SER A 8 -18.87 -7.42 5.18
N VAL A 9 -19.60 -6.34 5.47
CA VAL A 9 -19.53 -5.11 4.70
C VAL A 9 -18.11 -4.65 4.93
N ASN A 10 -17.19 -5.12 4.09
CA ASN A 10 -15.82 -4.69 4.16
C ASN A 10 -15.87 -3.19 3.91
N PRO A 11 -15.50 -2.35 4.91
CA PRO A 11 -15.53 -0.90 4.75
C PRO A 11 -14.47 -0.42 3.75
N HIS A 12 -13.62 -1.34 3.28
CA HIS A 12 -12.59 -1.12 2.28
C HIS A 12 -12.69 -2.18 1.18
N PRO A 13 -12.39 -1.81 -0.08
CA PRO A 13 -11.92 -0.50 -0.51
C PRO A 13 -13.06 0.55 -0.60
N ASN A 14 -12.87 1.70 0.05
CA ASN A 14 -13.69 2.91 -0.06
C ASN A 14 -12.94 4.03 -0.80
N GLU A 15 -13.67 4.92 -1.48
CA GLU A 15 -13.08 6.06 -2.20
C GLU A 15 -12.40 7.06 -1.26
N LEU A 16 -12.93 7.24 -0.05
CA LEU A 16 -12.36 8.19 0.92
C LEU A 16 -10.92 7.83 1.29
N ASP A 17 -10.68 6.57 1.63
CA ASP A 17 -9.35 6.10 2.00
C ASP A 17 -8.43 6.05 0.79
N ARG A 18 -8.93 5.68 -0.40
CA ARG A 18 -8.17 5.80 -1.66
C ARG A 18 -7.65 7.22 -1.85
N LYS A 19 -8.53 8.23 -1.80
CA LYS A 19 -8.16 9.64 -1.92
C LYS A 19 -7.23 10.12 -0.81
N ARG A 20 -7.34 9.57 0.40
CA ARG A 20 -6.40 9.86 1.50
C ARG A 20 -5.00 9.34 1.20
N ILE A 21 -4.89 8.11 0.69
CA ILE A 21 -3.61 7.51 0.31
C ILE A 21 -2.99 8.32 -0.83
N GLU A 22 -3.76 8.57 -1.90
CA GLU A 22 -3.34 9.38 -3.04
C GLU A 22 -2.81 10.75 -2.58
N ARG A 23 -3.60 11.48 -1.77
CA ARG A 23 -3.22 12.82 -1.29
C ARG A 23 -2.03 12.82 -0.34
N ALA A 24 -1.83 11.75 0.44
CA ALA A 24 -0.67 11.63 1.30
C ALA A 24 0.60 11.36 0.48
N LEU A 25 0.49 10.52 -0.55
CA LEU A 25 1.55 10.26 -1.50
C LEU A 25 1.89 11.50 -2.34
N GLU A 26 0.91 12.35 -2.70
CA GLU A 26 1.18 13.63 -3.38
C GLU A 26 1.93 14.64 -2.50
N GLN A 27 1.71 14.60 -1.18
CA GLN A 27 2.34 15.52 -0.22
C GLN A 27 3.78 15.14 0.15
N ARG A 28 4.31 14.04 -0.39
CA ARG A 28 5.67 13.58 -0.11
C ARG A 28 6.72 14.56 -0.58
N LYS A 29 7.76 14.72 0.24
CA LYS A 29 8.93 15.57 -0.10
C LYS A 29 10.03 14.80 -0.85
N ARG A 30 10.06 13.47 -0.75
CA ARG A 30 11.03 12.56 -1.40
C ARG A 30 10.37 11.90 -2.61
N TYR A 31 11.17 11.56 -3.64
CA TYR A 31 10.69 10.87 -4.86
C TYR A 31 9.61 11.63 -5.64
N ARG A 32 9.84 12.93 -5.89
CA ARG A 32 8.90 13.85 -6.55
C ARG A 32 8.58 13.52 -8.02
N TYR A 33 9.35 12.62 -8.62
CA TYR A 33 9.29 12.28 -10.04
C TYR A 33 8.59 10.95 -10.34
N VAL A 34 8.23 10.18 -9.30
CA VAL A 34 7.40 8.99 -9.46
C VAL A 34 5.95 9.39 -9.21
N THR A 35 5.04 8.88 -10.03
CA THR A 35 3.59 9.01 -9.81
C THR A 35 3.10 7.67 -9.26
N PRO A 36 2.74 7.61 -7.97
CA PRO A 36 2.27 6.38 -7.38
C PRO A 36 0.75 6.27 -7.60
N GLU A 37 0.31 5.11 -8.04
CA GLU A 37 -1.09 4.81 -8.28
C GLU A 37 -1.61 3.87 -7.20
N VAL A 38 -2.77 4.21 -6.65
CA VAL A 38 -3.41 3.44 -5.59
C VAL A 38 -4.56 2.64 -6.20
N GLN A 39 -4.35 1.34 -6.36
CA GLN A 39 -5.34 0.41 -6.88
C GLN A 39 -6.11 -0.25 -5.73
N PRO A 40 -7.45 -0.32 -5.78
CA PRO A 40 -8.21 -1.11 -4.83
C PRO A 40 -7.88 -2.60 -5.01
N TYR A 41 -7.60 -3.31 -3.92
CA TYR A 41 -7.18 -4.71 -3.97
C TYR A 41 -7.85 -5.53 -2.86
N GLU A 42 -8.67 -6.53 -3.22
CA GLU A 42 -9.41 -7.46 -2.34
C GLU A 42 -10.04 -6.82 -1.09
N ASN A 43 -9.27 -6.63 -0.02
CA ASN A 43 -9.68 -6.04 1.26
C ASN A 43 -8.84 -4.81 1.67
N GLY A 44 -8.28 -4.09 0.71
CA GLY A 44 -7.41 -2.95 0.97
C GLY A 44 -6.96 -2.26 -0.32
N TYR A 45 -5.68 -1.87 -0.36
CA TYR A 45 -5.13 -1.02 -1.40
C TYR A 45 -3.72 -1.47 -1.78
N LEU A 46 -3.45 -1.50 -3.06
CA LEU A 46 -2.14 -1.73 -3.62
C LEU A 46 -1.59 -0.40 -4.13
N ILE A 47 -0.43 0.00 -3.63
CA ILE A 47 0.31 1.17 -4.09
C ILE A 47 1.36 0.66 -5.06
N GLN A 48 1.22 1.06 -6.31
CA GLN A 48 2.17 0.77 -7.37
C GLN A 48 2.76 2.08 -7.87
N SER A 49 3.90 2.05 -8.53
CA SER A 49 4.42 3.24 -9.20
C SER A 49 5.12 2.84 -10.49
N SER A 50 4.88 3.61 -11.54
CA SER A 50 5.67 3.54 -12.77
C SER A 50 7.07 4.07 -12.48
N CYS A 51 8.03 3.17 -12.26
CA CYS A 51 9.38 3.59 -11.95
C CYS A 51 10.09 3.97 -13.25
N CYS A 52 10.32 5.27 -13.48
CA CYS A 52 11.16 5.74 -14.59
C CYS A 52 12.66 5.54 -14.35
N SER A 53 13.06 5.02 -13.18
CA SER A 53 14.46 4.76 -12.88
C SER A 53 14.88 3.41 -13.46
N ARG A 54 15.70 3.49 -14.51
CA ARG A 54 16.39 2.37 -15.19
C ARG A 54 17.25 1.48 -14.28
N ASN A 55 17.41 1.86 -13.01
CA ASN A 55 18.18 1.15 -12.00
C ASN A 55 17.36 0.05 -11.29
N ILE A 56 16.04 0.25 -11.17
CA ILE A 56 15.14 -0.68 -10.47
C ILE A 56 14.46 -1.62 -11.46
N ASP A 57 14.00 -1.07 -12.58
CA ASP A 57 13.46 -1.84 -13.68
C ASP A 57 14.02 -1.30 -15.00
N PRO A 58 14.84 -2.09 -15.73
CA PRO A 58 15.45 -1.65 -16.98
C PRO A 58 14.42 -1.47 -18.11
N GLU A 59 13.22 -2.02 -17.97
CA GLU A 59 12.12 -1.95 -18.93
C GLU A 59 11.17 -0.76 -18.65
N GLY A 60 11.31 -0.10 -17.51
CA GLY A 60 10.43 1.01 -17.09
C GLY A 60 9.06 0.52 -16.62
N GLY A 61 9.02 -0.67 -16.03
CA GLY A 61 7.82 -1.31 -15.53
C GLY A 61 7.16 -0.61 -14.35
N VAL A 62 5.89 -0.97 -14.13
CA VAL A 62 5.17 -0.64 -12.89
C VAL A 62 5.67 -1.56 -11.79
N ILE A 63 6.26 -1.00 -10.75
CA ILE A 63 6.70 -1.73 -9.58
C ILE A 63 5.67 -1.60 -8.46
N ASP A 64 5.44 -2.68 -7.72
CA ASP A 64 4.61 -2.63 -6.53
C ASP A 64 5.43 -2.11 -5.35
N ILE A 65 4.99 -0.98 -4.79
CA ILE A 65 5.70 -0.27 -3.72
C ILE A 65 5.26 -0.82 -2.35
N ALA A 66 3.95 -0.86 -2.14
CA ALA A 66 3.37 -1.27 -0.86
C ALA A 66 1.98 -1.84 -1.06
N LYS A 67 1.64 -2.86 -0.28
CA LYS A 67 0.30 -3.43 -0.21
C LYS A 67 -0.26 -3.21 1.19
N LEU A 68 -1.46 -2.67 1.25
CA LEU A 68 -2.22 -2.42 2.45
C LEU A 68 -3.43 -3.35 2.45
N GLU A 69 -3.64 -4.06 3.55
CA GLU A 69 -4.75 -4.98 3.71
C GLU A 69 -5.45 -4.66 5.02
N PHE A 70 -6.76 -4.44 4.98
CA PHE A 70 -7.53 -4.18 6.19
C PHE A 70 -8.10 -5.49 6.73
N ASP A 71 -7.67 -5.84 7.94
CA ASP A 71 -8.21 -6.96 8.68
C ASP A 71 -9.42 -6.50 9.48
N ASN A 72 -10.61 -6.94 9.07
CA ASN A 72 -11.88 -6.57 9.71
C ASN A 72 -12.05 -7.19 11.10
N ASP A 73 -11.44 -8.34 11.36
CA ASP A 73 -11.56 -9.08 12.63
C ASP A 73 -10.79 -8.35 13.73
N ARG A 74 -9.55 -7.97 13.43
CA ARG A 74 -8.65 -7.21 14.31
C ARG A 74 -8.85 -5.70 14.24
N ARG A 75 -9.60 -5.20 13.26
CA ARG A 75 -9.72 -3.78 12.93
C ARG A 75 -8.37 -3.09 12.77
N CYS A 76 -7.43 -3.76 12.11
CA CYS A 76 -6.07 -3.31 11.94
C CYS A 76 -5.66 -3.40 10.47
N TRP A 77 -4.67 -2.59 10.09
CA TRP A 77 -4.11 -2.54 8.75
C TRP A 77 -2.80 -3.31 8.70
N TRP A 78 -2.69 -4.28 7.81
CA TRP A 78 -1.44 -4.94 7.51
C TRP A 78 -0.74 -4.24 6.36
N LEU A 79 0.51 -3.88 6.60
CA LEU A 79 1.39 -3.31 5.60
C LEU A 79 2.35 -4.40 5.12
N TYR A 80 2.42 -4.55 3.81
CA TYR A 80 3.37 -5.40 3.13
C TYR A 80 4.20 -4.53 2.18
N HIS A 81 5.47 -4.88 2.06
CA HIS A 81 6.37 -4.34 1.05
C HIS A 81 6.73 -5.49 0.10
N LYS A 82 7.01 -5.15 -1.16
CA LYS A 82 7.48 -6.15 -2.11
C LYS A 82 9.00 -6.25 -1.98
N ASP A 83 9.49 -7.45 -1.75
CA ASP A 83 10.91 -7.75 -1.89
C ASP A 83 11.18 -8.01 -3.37
N HIS A 84 11.95 -7.12 -4.00
CA HIS A 84 12.27 -7.20 -5.41
C HIS A 84 13.33 -8.25 -5.74
N GLU A 85 14.12 -8.73 -4.76
CA GLU A 85 15.10 -9.78 -4.97
C GLU A 85 14.43 -11.15 -5.16
N ILE A 86 13.37 -11.42 -4.39
CA ILE A 86 12.62 -12.68 -4.47
C ILE A 86 11.25 -12.56 -5.13
N GLY A 87 10.76 -11.34 -5.38
CA GLY A 87 9.46 -11.08 -6.01
C GLY A 87 8.25 -11.36 -5.10
N HIS A 88 8.45 -11.43 -3.78
CA HIS A 88 7.41 -11.79 -2.82
C HIS A 88 6.99 -10.61 -1.94
N TRP A 89 5.75 -10.67 -1.45
CA TRP A 89 5.22 -9.73 -0.47
C TRP A 89 5.67 -10.10 0.94
N ILE A 90 6.45 -9.23 1.57
CA ILE A 90 6.91 -9.38 2.94
C ILE A 90 6.08 -8.48 3.86
N ARG A 91 5.46 -9.08 4.87
CA ARG A 91 4.71 -8.34 5.88
C ARG A 91 5.66 -7.46 6.68
N HIS A 92 5.50 -6.16 6.54
CA HIS A 92 6.25 -5.18 7.31
C HIS A 92 5.72 -5.10 8.76
N GLY A 93 4.40 -5.07 8.94
CA GLY A 93 3.78 -5.01 10.27
C GLY A 93 2.28 -4.79 10.24
N GLU A 94 1.66 -4.79 11.42
CA GLU A 94 0.26 -4.42 11.62
C GLU A 94 0.16 -3.04 12.29
N TYR A 95 -0.77 -2.24 11.81
CA TYR A 95 -0.94 -0.84 12.18
C TYR A 95 -2.39 -0.56 12.56
N PRO A 96 -2.64 0.26 13.60
CA PRO A 96 -4.00 0.55 14.04
C PRO A 96 -4.75 1.49 13.08
N SER A 97 -4.06 2.18 12.17
CA SER A 97 -4.68 3.21 11.32
C SER A 97 -3.87 3.50 10.06
N LEU A 98 -4.59 3.71 8.95
CA LEU A 98 -4.06 4.13 7.65
C LEU A 98 -3.10 5.34 7.70
N PRO A 99 -3.40 6.47 8.39
CA PRO A 99 -2.47 7.60 8.47
C PRO A 99 -1.09 7.26 9.01
N VAL A 100 -0.96 6.26 9.89
CA VAL A 100 0.35 5.82 10.41
C VAL A 100 1.17 5.17 9.30
N ILE A 101 0.52 4.35 8.47
CA ILE A 101 1.15 3.73 7.30
C ILE A 101 1.55 4.79 6.27
N LEU A 102 0.68 5.77 6.03
CA LEU A 102 0.96 6.86 5.09
C LEU A 102 2.15 7.71 5.52
N ASP A 103 2.24 8.00 6.82
CA ASP A 103 3.38 8.70 7.40
C ASP A 103 4.68 7.88 7.27
N LEU A 104 4.62 6.57 7.50
CA LEU A 104 5.75 5.65 7.27
C LEU A 104 6.19 5.64 5.80
N LEU A 105 5.25 5.56 4.85
CA LEU A 105 5.53 5.58 3.41
C LEU A 105 6.08 6.94 2.94
N ASN A 106 5.69 8.03 3.59
CA ASN A 106 6.16 9.39 3.29
C ASN A 106 7.55 9.67 3.84
N GLN A 107 7.84 9.18 5.05
CA GLN A 107 9.14 9.34 5.67
C GLN A 107 10.15 8.33 5.11
N ASP A 108 9.70 7.11 4.78
CA ASP A 108 10.48 5.95 4.32
C ASP A 108 11.89 5.92 4.94
N PRO A 109 12.00 5.88 6.28
CA PRO A 109 13.29 6.05 6.97
C PRO A 109 14.29 4.95 6.61
N ASP A 110 13.80 3.76 6.30
CA ASP A 110 14.60 2.58 5.95
C ASP A 110 14.85 2.46 4.44
N ARG A 111 14.29 3.35 3.61
CA ARG A 111 14.39 3.33 2.14
C ARG A 111 13.97 2.00 1.50
N ARG A 112 13.02 1.28 2.11
CA ARG A 112 12.62 -0.07 1.68
C ARG A 112 11.42 -0.10 0.75
N PHE A 113 10.63 0.97 0.72
CA PHE A 113 9.41 1.00 -0.09
C PHE A 113 9.67 1.55 -1.50
N TRP A 114 10.54 2.57 -1.62
CA TRP A 114 10.83 3.26 -2.90
C TRP A 114 12.17 2.86 -3.52
N GLN A 115 12.60 1.62 -3.29
CA GLN A 115 13.87 1.09 -3.78
C GLN A 115 13.75 0.29 -5.06
#